data_AF-A0A1Q5A9U0-F1
#
_entry.id   AF-A0A1Q5A9U0-F1
#
_cell.length_a   1.000
_cell.length_b   1.000
_cell.length_c   1.000
_cell.angle_alpha   90.00
_cell.angle_beta   90.00
_cell.angle_gamma   90.00
#
_symmetry.space_group_name_H-M   'P 1'
#
loop_
_entity.id
_entity.type
_entity.pdbx_description
1 polymer ?
#
loop_
_entity_poly.entity_id
_entity_poly.type
_entity_poly.pdbx_seq_one_letter_code
_entity_poly.pdbx_strand_id
1 'polypeptide(L)'
;MWVGDPFAAHVLNSPTDTAVVYVVNVGDRDIQIGSHFHLADVNDDLLFFTDLDTATEAEAVLTDPRRLRADQIAAARELAYDRSKTPGKAPWGCRLDIAPGDSMRFSPENAPSEAIEVVPIGGRRRVPGLRKDKPDDDVALD
;
A
#
# COMPACT_ATOMS: atom_id res chain seq x y z
N MET A 1 1.82 13.25 -36.56
CA MET A 1 1.67 12.89 -35.14
C MET A 1 0.18 12.84 -34.88
N TRP A 2 -0.40 11.66 -34.66
CA TRP A 2 -1.80 11.57 -34.28
C TRP A 2 -1.91 11.97 -32.82
N VAL A 3 -2.46 13.14 -32.56
CA VAL A 3 -2.95 13.50 -31.23
C VAL A 3 -4.45 13.26 -31.33
N GLY A 4 -4.96 12.25 -30.62
CA GLY A 4 -6.41 12.11 -30.40
C GLY A 4 -6.96 13.35 -29.68
N ASP A 5 -8.26 13.39 -29.40
CA ASP A 5 -8.82 14.47 -28.59
C ASP A 5 -8.08 14.56 -27.23
N PRO A 6 -7.32 15.64 -26.95
CA PRO A 6 -6.53 15.77 -25.73
C PRO A 6 -7.40 15.95 -24.47
N PHE A 7 -8.70 16.15 -24.64
CA PHE A 7 -9.68 16.26 -23.57
C PHE A 7 -10.50 14.99 -23.37
N ALA A 8 -10.25 13.94 -24.17
CA ALA A 8 -10.92 12.66 -23.99
C ALA A 8 -10.53 12.06 -22.63
N ALA A 9 -11.54 11.61 -21.87
CA ALA A 9 -11.30 10.84 -20.67
C ALA A 9 -10.69 9.48 -21.04
N HIS A 10 -9.59 9.13 -20.37
CA HIS A 10 -8.94 7.83 -20.54
C HIS A 10 -9.14 6.99 -19.28
N VAL A 11 -9.67 5.78 -19.48
CA VAL A 11 -9.67 4.75 -18.43
C VAL A 11 -8.30 4.09 -18.45
N LEU A 12 -7.59 4.17 -17.33
CA LEU A 12 -6.31 3.50 -17.12
C LEU A 12 -6.56 2.20 -16.35
N ASN A 13 -5.76 1.17 -16.66
CA ASN A 13 -5.88 -0.17 -16.06
C ASN A 13 -7.25 -0.83 -16.30
N SER A 14 -7.38 -2.12 -15.98
CA SER A 14 -8.68 -2.79 -16.05
C SER A 14 -9.49 -2.39 -14.82
N PRO A 15 -10.78 -2.04 -14.96
CA PRO A 15 -11.66 -1.82 -13.81
C PRO A 15 -12.04 -3.12 -13.10
N THR A 16 -11.60 -4.27 -13.61
CA THR A 16 -11.79 -5.58 -12.98
C THR A 16 -10.65 -5.87 -12.01
N ASP A 17 -10.96 -6.59 -10.94
CA ASP A 17 -9.97 -7.08 -9.98
C ASP A 17 -9.24 -5.98 -9.18
N THR A 18 -9.83 -4.79 -9.09
CA THR A 18 -9.38 -3.74 -8.17
C THR A 18 -9.70 -4.11 -6.72
N ALA A 19 -8.86 -3.63 -5.80
CA ALA A 19 -9.11 -3.72 -4.37
C ALA A 19 -8.95 -2.34 -3.73
N VAL A 20 -9.54 -2.18 -2.55
CA VAL A 20 -9.36 -0.99 -1.73
C VAL A 20 -8.47 -1.34 -0.54
N VAL A 21 -7.50 -0.48 -0.26
CA VAL A 21 -6.67 -0.55 0.94
C VAL A 21 -6.65 0.80 1.65
N TYR A 22 -6.39 0.74 2.95
CA TYR A 22 -6.11 1.89 3.80
C TYR A 22 -4.69 1.77 4.33
N VAL A 23 -4.01 2.90 4.49
CA VAL A 23 -2.61 2.93 4.90
C VAL A 23 -2.42 3.78 6.14
N VAL A 24 -1.66 3.26 7.11
CA VAL A 24 -1.21 3.99 8.29
C VAL A 24 0.31 4.06 8.26
N ASN A 25 0.86 5.27 8.25
CA ASN A 25 2.31 5.48 8.35
C ASN A 25 2.71 5.61 9.83
N VAL A 26 3.42 4.61 10.36
CA VAL A 26 3.91 4.60 11.75
C VAL A 26 5.25 5.29 11.92
N GLY A 27 5.91 5.65 10.82
CA GLY A 27 7.16 6.37 10.82
C GLY A 27 7.03 7.80 11.33
N ASP A 28 8.16 8.50 11.37
CA ASP A 28 8.27 9.91 11.73
C ASP A 28 8.41 10.84 10.51
N ARG A 29 8.42 10.26 9.31
CA ARG A 29 8.66 10.94 8.03
C ARG A 29 7.67 10.47 6.99
N ASP A 30 7.41 11.36 6.05
CA ASP A 30 6.65 11.04 4.85
C ASP A 30 7.30 10.00 3.98
N ILE A 31 6.47 9.14 3.42
CA ILE A 31 6.87 8.09 2.47
C ILE A 31 6.09 8.29 1.18
N GLN A 32 6.77 8.24 0.05
CA GLN A 32 6.15 8.40 -1.27
C GLN A 32 6.35 7.12 -2.08
N ILE A 33 5.27 6.59 -2.65
CA ILE A 33 5.27 5.34 -3.41
C ILE A 33 4.83 5.63 -4.84
N GLY A 34 5.60 5.15 -5.81
CA GLY A 34 5.28 5.26 -7.24
C GLY A 34 4.26 4.22 -7.73
N SER A 35 3.60 4.53 -8.85
CA SER A 35 2.57 3.70 -9.51
C SER A 35 2.89 2.22 -9.73
N HIS A 36 4.16 1.83 -9.83
CA HIS A 36 4.60 0.48 -10.24
C HIS A 36 5.36 -0.30 -9.16
N PHE A 37 5.40 0.21 -7.92
CA PHE A 37 5.95 -0.58 -6.81
C PHE A 37 4.97 -1.66 -6.36
N HIS A 38 5.51 -2.84 -6.06
CA HIS A 38 4.74 -3.87 -5.36
C HIS A 38 4.51 -3.41 -3.93
N LEU A 39 3.24 -3.14 -3.59
CA LEU A 39 2.88 -2.50 -2.33
C LEU A 39 3.30 -3.34 -1.11
N ALA A 40 3.35 -4.66 -1.22
CA ALA A 40 3.87 -5.53 -0.18
C ALA A 40 5.37 -5.35 0.12
N ASP A 41 6.15 -4.83 -0.84
CA ASP A 41 7.61 -4.70 -0.74
C ASP A 41 8.07 -3.26 -0.40
N VAL A 42 7.14 -2.35 -0.09
CA VAL A 42 7.46 -0.97 0.30
C VAL A 42 7.98 -0.90 1.74
N ASN A 43 8.24 0.32 2.23
CA ASN A 43 8.73 0.56 3.58
C ASN A 43 7.82 -0.09 4.65
N ASP A 44 8.41 -0.86 5.58
CA ASP A 44 7.72 -1.57 6.66
C ASP A 44 7.09 -0.64 7.72
N ASP A 45 7.32 0.68 7.63
CA ASP A 45 6.59 1.70 8.40
C ASP A 45 5.18 1.99 7.84
N LEU A 46 4.86 1.48 6.64
CA LEU A 46 3.51 1.55 6.09
C LEU A 46 2.74 0.28 6.43
N LEU A 47 1.73 0.43 7.27
CA LEU A 47 0.79 -0.62 7.61
C LEU A 47 -0.41 -0.55 6.67
N PHE A 48 -0.83 -1.69 6.15
CA PHE A 48 -1.92 -1.78 5.18
C PHE A 48 -3.10 -2.53 5.79
N PHE A 49 -4.31 -2.06 5.47
CA PHE A 49 -5.57 -2.63 5.96
C PHE A 49 -6.55 -2.75 4.80
N THR A 50 -7.42 -3.76 4.85
CA THR A 50 -8.50 -3.94 3.87
C THR A 50 -9.84 -3.39 4.37
N ASP A 51 -9.89 -2.95 5.62
CA ASP A 51 -11.06 -2.38 6.27
C ASP A 51 -10.67 -1.10 7.03
N LEU A 52 -11.56 -0.10 6.97
CA LEU A 52 -11.32 1.20 7.56
C LEU A 52 -11.33 1.14 9.09
N ASP A 53 -12.22 0.33 9.68
CA ASP A 53 -12.42 0.26 11.13
C ASP A 53 -11.12 -0.17 11.85
N THR A 54 -10.45 -1.21 11.36
CA THR A 54 -9.16 -1.67 11.91
C THR A 54 -8.04 -0.65 11.65
N ALA A 55 -8.05 0.03 10.50
CA ALA A 55 -7.08 1.09 10.20
C ALA A 55 -7.24 2.29 11.18
N THR A 56 -8.48 2.68 11.47
CA THR A 56 -8.80 3.71 12.47
C THR A 56 -8.43 3.27 13.88
N GLU A 57 -8.64 2.00 14.24
CA GLU A 57 -8.17 1.47 15.53
C GLU A 57 -6.64 1.55 15.66
N ALA A 58 -5.92 1.22 14.59
CA ALA A 58 -4.46 1.32 14.57
C ALA A 58 -3.98 2.77 14.75
N GLU A 59 -4.63 3.75 14.11
CA GLU A 59 -4.35 5.18 14.32
C GLU A 59 -4.63 5.61 15.78
N ALA A 60 -5.75 5.19 16.35
CA ALA A 60 -6.10 5.50 17.74
C ALA A 60 -5.05 4.95 18.73
N VAL A 61 -4.51 3.75 18.47
CA VAL A 61 -3.41 3.16 19.24
C VAL A 61 -2.12 3.97 19.09
N LEU A 62 -1.82 4.50 17.89
CA LEU A 62 -0.62 5.31 17.63
C LEU A 62 -0.63 6.67 18.30
N THR A 63 -1.82 7.17 18.63
CA THR A 63 -2.02 8.48 19.23
C THR A 63 -2.32 8.42 20.74
N ASP A 64 -2.43 7.22 21.34
CA ASP A 64 -2.68 7.04 22.77
C ASP A 64 -1.50 7.59 23.61
N PRO A 65 -1.67 8.72 24.33
CA PRO A 65 -0.59 9.35 25.07
C PRO A 65 -0.16 8.54 26.31
N ARG A 66 -0.88 7.47 26.66
CA ARG A 66 -0.56 6.60 27.80
C ARG A 66 0.48 5.53 27.46
N ARG A 67 0.79 5.33 26.18
CA ARG A 67 1.74 4.32 25.69
C ARG A 67 3.06 4.96 25.29
N LEU A 68 4.15 4.23 25.48
CA LEU A 68 5.43 4.62 24.87
C LEU A 68 5.34 4.44 23.35
N ARG A 69 6.11 5.24 22.59
CA ARG A 69 6.08 5.17 21.12
C ARG A 69 6.35 3.77 20.57
N ALA A 70 7.26 3.02 21.20
CA ALA A 70 7.54 1.64 20.82
C ALA A 70 6.30 0.72 21.00
N ASP A 71 5.57 0.87 22.10
CA ASP A 71 4.37 0.08 22.41
C ASP A 71 3.19 0.47 21.51
N GLN A 72 3.08 1.75 21.16
CA GLN A 72 2.12 2.26 20.17
C GLN A 72 2.33 1.58 18.82
N ILE A 73 3.57 1.62 18.30
CA ILE A 73 3.92 1.02 17.01
C ILE A 73 3.72 -0.50 17.02
N ALA A 74 4.15 -1.17 18.11
CA ALA A 74 3.97 -2.61 18.24
C ALA A 74 2.48 -2.99 18.21
N ALA A 75 1.63 -2.29 18.97
CA ALA A 75 0.21 -2.58 19.00
C ALA A 75 -0.52 -2.24 17.69
N ALA A 76 -0.15 -1.16 16.99
CA ALA A 76 -0.68 -0.86 15.67
C ALA A 76 -0.29 -1.93 14.63
N ARG A 77 0.93 -2.48 14.73
CA ARG A 77 1.38 -3.60 13.89
C ARG A 77 0.61 -4.89 14.16
N GLU A 78 0.23 -5.15 15.41
CA GLU A 78 -0.60 -6.31 15.74
C GLU A 78 -2.02 -6.20 15.16
N LEU A 79 -2.52 -4.99 14.89
CA LEU A 79 -3.80 -4.80 14.20
C LEU A 79 -3.68 -4.97 12.69
N ALA A 80 -2.54 -4.59 12.12
CA ALA A 80 -2.22 -4.79 10.71
C ALA A 80 -1.88 -6.26 10.37
N TYR A 81 -2.38 -7.24 11.13
CA TYR A 81 -1.82 -8.60 11.22
C TYR A 81 -1.87 -9.43 9.92
N ASP A 82 -2.56 -8.98 8.88
CA ASP A 82 -2.16 -9.42 7.55
C ASP A 82 -0.99 -8.57 7.14
N ARG A 83 0.22 -9.14 7.31
CA ARG A 83 1.43 -8.66 6.64
C ARG A 83 0.95 -8.10 5.31
N SER A 84 1.39 -6.90 4.94
CA SER A 84 1.25 -6.41 3.57
C SER A 84 1.71 -7.45 2.51
N LYS A 85 2.32 -8.55 2.97
CA LYS A 85 2.86 -9.72 2.30
C LYS A 85 2.04 -11.02 2.43
N THR A 86 0.80 -11.05 2.95
CA THR A 86 0.01 -12.30 2.96
C THR A 86 -0.42 -12.65 1.53
N PRO A 87 0.02 -13.80 0.97
CA PRO A 87 -0.37 -14.18 -0.37
C PRO A 87 -1.89 -14.25 -0.54
N GLY A 88 -2.40 -13.68 -1.64
CA GLY A 88 -3.81 -13.70 -1.98
C GLY A 88 -4.68 -12.59 -1.36
N LYS A 89 -4.12 -11.71 -0.51
CA LYS A 89 -4.85 -10.55 0.04
C LYS A 89 -4.11 -9.25 -0.28
N ALA A 90 -4.83 -8.22 -0.72
CA ALA A 90 -4.25 -6.89 -0.91
C ALA A 90 -3.59 -6.43 0.41
N PRO A 91 -2.38 -5.84 0.34
CA PRO A 91 -1.70 -5.32 -0.84
C PRO A 91 -0.78 -6.32 -1.60
N TRP A 92 -0.79 -7.62 -1.25
CA TRP A 92 0.00 -8.62 -1.96
C TRP A 92 -0.40 -8.73 -3.43
N GLY A 93 0.61 -8.70 -4.29
CA GLY A 93 0.46 -8.79 -5.74
C GLY A 93 -0.19 -7.55 -6.37
N CYS A 94 -0.32 -6.45 -5.62
CA CYS A 94 -0.96 -5.21 -6.07
C CYS A 94 0.04 -4.04 -6.19
N ARG A 95 -0.34 -3.05 -6.99
CA ARG A 95 0.29 -1.72 -7.14
C ARG A 95 -0.78 -0.64 -7.12
N LEU A 96 -0.39 0.62 -6.93
CA LEU A 96 -1.33 1.76 -6.94
C LEU A 96 -2.05 1.85 -8.28
N ASP A 97 -3.37 2.08 -8.23
CA ASP A 97 -4.18 2.37 -9.41
C ASP A 97 -4.16 3.88 -9.72
N ILE A 98 -2.98 4.36 -10.09
CA ILE A 98 -2.76 5.77 -10.48
C ILE A 98 -2.06 5.82 -11.83
N ALA A 99 -1.98 7.01 -12.43
CA ALA A 99 -1.35 7.16 -13.73
C ALA A 99 0.12 6.69 -13.71
N PRO A 100 0.59 6.04 -14.80
CA PRO A 100 1.99 5.65 -14.91
C PRO A 100 2.94 6.84 -14.75
N GLY A 101 3.93 6.70 -13.87
CA GLY A 101 4.87 7.77 -13.53
C GLY A 101 4.46 8.63 -12.34
N ASP A 102 3.19 8.58 -11.93
CA ASP A 102 2.72 9.27 -10.72
C ASP A 102 3.07 8.49 -9.44
N SER A 103 2.80 9.14 -8.30
CA SER A 103 3.07 8.63 -6.96
C SER A 103 2.10 9.19 -5.94
N MET A 104 1.96 8.49 -4.81
CA MET A 104 1.16 8.89 -3.67
C MET A 104 2.04 9.08 -2.44
N ARG A 105 1.75 10.12 -1.64
CA ARG A 105 2.47 10.48 -0.40
C ARG A 105 1.66 10.04 0.83
N PHE A 106 2.34 9.44 1.78
CA PHE A 106 1.79 8.94 3.03
C PHE A 106 2.45 9.69 4.19
N SER A 107 1.73 10.63 4.79
CA SER A 107 2.19 11.38 5.95
C SER A 107 1.78 10.69 7.25
N PRO A 108 2.63 10.63 8.28
CA PRO A 108 2.24 10.20 9.61
C PRO A 108 1.11 11.06 10.21
N GLU A 109 0.95 12.31 9.77
CA GLU A 109 -0.06 13.24 10.28
C GLU A 109 -1.46 13.08 9.66
N ASN A 110 -1.55 12.35 8.54
CA ASN A 110 -2.77 12.12 7.78
C ASN A 110 -3.06 10.61 7.67
N ALA A 111 -3.01 9.91 8.79
CA ALA A 111 -3.34 8.50 8.90
C ALA A 111 -4.70 8.32 9.64
N PRO A 112 -5.49 7.29 9.33
CA PRO A 112 -5.35 6.43 8.15
C PRO A 112 -5.57 7.25 6.87
N SER A 113 -5.02 6.77 5.75
CA SER A 113 -5.30 7.37 4.44
C SER A 113 -6.79 7.32 4.12
N GLU A 114 -7.21 8.13 3.14
CA GLU A 114 -8.46 7.86 2.41
C GLU A 114 -8.41 6.46 1.74
N ALA A 115 -9.55 6.02 1.20
CA ALA A 115 -9.62 4.77 0.45
C ALA A 115 -8.69 4.83 -0.77
N ILE A 116 -7.76 3.89 -0.88
CA ILE A 116 -6.81 3.81 -1.98
C ILE A 116 -7.14 2.63 -2.86
N GLU A 117 -7.37 2.90 -4.14
CA GLU A 117 -7.56 1.87 -5.15
C GLU A 117 -6.20 1.28 -5.57
N VAL A 118 -6.18 -0.05 -5.64
CA VAL A 118 -5.02 -0.82 -6.06
C VAL A 118 -5.42 -1.83 -7.12
N VAL A 119 -4.51 -2.06 -8.06
CA VAL A 119 -4.69 -3.01 -9.16
C VAL A 119 -3.65 -4.13 -9.07
N PRO A 120 -3.96 -5.34 -9.56
CA PRO A 120 -3.00 -6.42 -9.60
C PRO A 120 -1.81 -6.06 -10.51
N ILE A 121 -0.62 -6.51 -10.12
CA ILE A 121 0.54 -6.50 -10.99
C ILE A 121 0.25 -7.43 -12.19
N GLY A 122 0.42 -6.91 -13.40
CA GLY A 122 0.17 -7.65 -14.64
C GLY A 122 1.34 -8.55 -15.08
N GLY A 123 1.24 -9.08 -16.31
CA GLY A 123 2.30 -9.89 -16.90
C GLY A 123 2.47 -11.25 -16.21
N ARG A 124 3.72 -11.66 -15.98
CA ARG A 124 4.04 -12.95 -15.34
C ARG A 124 3.84 -12.96 -13.82
N ARG A 125 3.35 -11.87 -13.22
CA ARG A 125 3.11 -11.75 -11.77
C ARG A 125 4.32 -12.17 -10.94
N ARG A 126 5.50 -11.70 -11.36
CA ARG A 126 6.79 -11.95 -10.69
C ARG A 126 7.51 -10.65 -10.38
N VAL A 127 7.94 -10.49 -9.13
CA VAL A 127 8.60 -9.27 -8.63
C VAL A 127 9.92 -9.63 -7.95
N PRO A 128 11.03 -9.76 -8.70
CA PRO A 128 12.36 -9.89 -8.11
C PRO A 128 12.89 -8.54 -7.59
N GLY A 129 13.74 -8.56 -6.55
CA GLY A 129 14.37 -7.35 -6.02
C GLY A 129 13.45 -6.53 -5.11
N LEU A 130 13.54 -5.19 -5.21
CA LEU A 130 12.93 -4.16 -4.34
C LEU A 130 13.42 -4.18 -2.88
N ARG A 131 13.48 -5.35 -2.27
CA ARG A 131 14.10 -5.59 -0.95
C ARG A 131 15.40 -6.38 -1.15
N LYS A 132 16.43 -6.04 -0.37
CA LYS A 132 17.74 -6.71 -0.42
C LYS A 132 17.64 -8.19 -0.08
N ASP A 133 16.82 -8.52 0.92
CA ASP A 133 16.70 -9.86 1.48
C ASP A 133 15.33 -10.49 1.13
N LYS A 134 14.87 -10.29 -0.11
CA LYS A 134 13.59 -10.86 -0.57
C LYS A 134 13.69 -12.38 -0.70
N PRO A 135 12.86 -13.17 0.01
CA PRO A 135 12.80 -14.62 -0.17
C PRO A 135 12.47 -15.00 -1.61
N ASP A 136 13.04 -16.10 -2.10
CA ASP A 136 12.74 -16.59 -3.46
C ASP A 136 11.25 -16.94 -3.64
N ASP A 137 10.63 -17.45 -2.58
CA ASP A 137 9.19 -17.77 -2.55
C ASP A 137 8.31 -16.51 -2.61
N ASP A 138 8.84 -15.33 -2.29
CA ASP A 138 8.10 -14.05 -2.40
C ASP A 138 8.18 -13.46 -3.83
N VAL A 139 8.94 -14.06 -4.74
CA VAL A 139 9.13 -13.54 -6.12
C VAL A 139 7.89 -13.80 -6.97
N ALA A 140 7.28 -14.98 -6.84
CA ALA A 140 6.03 -15.31 -7.53
C ALA A 140 4.84 -14.83 -6.68
N LEU A 141 3.88 -14.15 -7.30
CA LEU A 141 2.74 -13.55 -6.61
C LEU A 141 1.46 -14.39 -6.67
N ASP A 142 1.54 -15.56 -7.30
CA ASP A 142 0.46 -16.54 -7.48
C ASP A 142 0.54 -17.65 -6.42
#